data_AF-A0A352S6C9-F1
#
_entry.id   AF-A0A352S6C9-F1
#
_cell.length_a   1.000
_cell.length_b   1.000
_cell.length_c   1.000
_cell.angle_alpha   90.00
_cell.angle_beta   90.00
_cell.angle_gamma   90.00
#
_symmetry.space_group_name_H-M   'P 1'
#
loop_
_entity.id
_entity.type
_entity.pdbx_description
1 polymer ?
#
loop_
_entity_poly.entity_id
_entity_poly.type
_entity_poly.pdbx_seq_one_letter_code
_entity_poly.pdbx_strand_id
1 'polypeptide(L)'
;MRTKKALGWTAGMVALVAVAGLHGCGSDDTNTTTDSSTGGTTPPATTPPTTPPTVTPADAATASANIQAAWVEIGDGNQAIARAVTSYVAPADAGTNGVCPMLTVDGKATRMTLRVGPATVPLRTTASAPADSKPSEFPVSVCEATVASTATSAAIGTQTLPLPKALPQRIVVLADTGCRLKKADNAWQACSDTDAWPLSTVATTAAGFNPDLVLHIGDYHYRENACPPDIAGCQGSPWGYG
;
A
#
# COMPACT_ATOMS: atom_id res chain seq x y z
N MET A 1 9.43 57.54 37.00
CA MET A 1 10.04 56.20 36.89
C MET A 1 8.95 55.16 37.19
N ARG A 2 8.49 54.42 36.17
CA ARG A 2 7.58 53.28 36.32
C ARG A 2 8.21 52.07 35.64
N THR A 3 8.66 51.13 36.45
CA THR A 3 9.20 49.82 36.05
C THR A 3 8.09 48.89 35.57
N LYS A 4 8.25 48.28 34.40
CA LYS A 4 7.47 47.11 33.96
C LYS A 4 8.36 45.86 33.98
N LYS A 5 7.88 44.82 34.67
CA LYS A 5 8.48 43.49 34.79
C LYS A 5 8.26 42.68 33.50
N ALA A 6 9.28 41.93 33.09
CA ALA A 6 9.21 40.88 32.09
C ALA A 6 8.75 39.57 32.76
N LEU A 7 7.89 38.81 32.07
CA LEU A 7 7.43 37.47 32.47
C LEU A 7 7.93 36.48 31.41
N GLY A 8 8.90 35.64 31.80
CA GLY A 8 9.42 34.57 30.97
C GLY A 8 8.55 33.32 31.05
N TRP A 9 8.33 32.66 29.93
CA TRP A 9 7.73 31.33 29.84
C TRP A 9 8.81 30.31 29.53
N THR A 10 8.88 29.28 30.38
CA THR A 10 9.76 28.12 30.30
C THR A 10 9.31 27.15 29.21
N ALA A 11 10.25 26.75 28.35
CA ALA A 11 10.08 25.66 27.39
C ALA A 11 10.35 24.31 28.08
N GLY A 12 9.42 23.36 27.91
CA GLY A 12 9.64 21.94 28.21
C GLY A 12 9.60 21.15 26.90
N MET A 13 10.73 20.61 26.47
CA MET A 13 10.82 19.65 25.36
C MET A 13 10.83 18.24 25.94
N VAL A 14 9.83 17.44 25.56
CA VAL A 14 9.82 15.99 25.74
C VAL A 14 10.35 15.37 24.45
N ALA A 15 11.40 14.57 24.58
CA ALA A 15 11.97 13.76 23.51
C ALA A 15 11.13 12.51 23.26
N LEU A 16 10.88 12.17 21.99
CA LEU A 16 10.41 10.85 21.60
C LEU A 16 11.29 10.33 20.47
N VAL A 17 11.94 9.21 20.76
CA VAL A 17 12.86 8.46 19.90
C VAL A 17 12.04 7.58 18.97
N ALA A 18 12.35 7.60 17.68
CA ALA A 18 11.90 6.57 16.74
C ALA A 18 13.13 5.96 16.06
N VAL A 19 13.45 4.71 16.42
CA VAL A 19 14.40 3.87 15.68
C VAL A 19 13.80 2.46 15.62
N ALA A 20 13.58 1.97 14.41
CA ALA A 20 13.55 0.55 14.13
C ALA A 20 14.22 0.34 12.76
N GLY A 21 15.51 0.04 12.81
CA GLY A 21 16.30 -0.40 11.66
C GLY A 21 16.04 -1.86 11.34
N LEU A 22 16.04 -2.19 10.05
CA LEU A 22 16.03 -3.55 9.54
C LEU A 22 17.29 -4.30 9.99
N HIS A 23 17.13 -5.50 10.53
CA HIS A 23 18.19 -6.51 10.63
C HIS A 23 17.84 -7.67 9.72
N GLY A 24 18.71 -7.94 8.76
CA GLY A 24 18.74 -9.20 8.02
C GLY A 24 19.42 -10.29 8.84
N CYS A 25 19.07 -11.54 8.57
CA CYS A 25 19.81 -12.71 9.03
C CYS A 25 20.06 -13.61 7.82
N GLY A 26 21.35 -13.82 7.53
CA GLY A 26 21.82 -14.98 6.79
C GLY A 26 22.08 -16.15 7.74
N SER A 27 22.14 -17.36 7.19
CA SER A 27 22.60 -18.55 7.89
C SER A 27 23.63 -19.26 7.03
N ASP A 28 24.85 -19.37 7.56
CA ASP A 28 25.85 -20.37 7.17
C ASP A 28 25.60 -21.63 8.00
N ASP A 29 25.66 -22.81 7.38
CA ASP A 29 25.85 -24.07 8.10
C ASP A 29 27.05 -24.81 7.51
N THR A 30 28.02 -25.10 8.38
CA THR A 30 29.18 -25.94 8.10
C THR A 30 29.08 -27.26 8.87
N ASN A 31 29.22 -28.34 8.09
CA ASN A 31 30.10 -29.49 8.32
C ASN A 31 29.70 -30.66 9.27
N THR A 32 29.61 -31.83 8.62
CA THR A 32 30.09 -33.19 9.00
C THR A 32 30.25 -33.58 10.48
N THR A 33 29.78 -34.77 10.86
CA THR A 33 30.63 -36.00 10.94
C THR A 33 29.82 -37.28 11.21
N THR A 34 30.51 -38.38 10.87
CA THR A 34 30.24 -39.82 10.85
C THR A 34 29.81 -40.49 12.17
N ASP A 35 29.00 -41.56 12.04
CA ASP A 35 28.70 -42.55 13.08
C ASP A 35 29.36 -43.91 12.78
N SER A 36 29.74 -44.64 13.83
CA SER A 36 30.06 -46.06 13.85
C SER A 36 29.89 -46.59 15.28
N SER A 37 28.83 -47.36 15.56
CA SER A 37 28.93 -48.77 15.99
C SER A 37 27.67 -49.31 16.70
N THR A 38 27.26 -50.48 16.20
CA THR A 38 26.57 -51.64 16.80
C THR A 38 26.08 -51.61 18.26
N GLY A 39 24.81 -52.01 18.45
CA GLY A 39 24.30 -52.55 19.72
C GLY A 39 22.78 -52.66 19.76
N GLY A 40 22.25 -53.88 19.58
CA GLY A 40 20.82 -54.15 19.58
C GLY A 40 20.19 -54.17 20.97
N THR A 41 19.06 -53.47 21.09
CA THR A 41 18.02 -53.70 22.10
C THR A 41 16.72 -53.08 21.60
N THR A 42 15.64 -53.86 21.56
CA THR A 42 14.31 -53.46 21.07
C THR A 42 13.70 -52.38 21.98
N PRO A 43 13.34 -51.18 21.48
CA PRO A 43 12.69 -50.15 22.28
C PRO A 43 11.17 -50.42 22.42
N PRO A 44 10.54 -49.98 23.52
CA PRO A 44 9.08 -50.01 23.65
C PRO A 44 8.45 -49.03 22.65
N ALA A 45 7.22 -49.33 22.24
CA ALA A 45 6.46 -48.58 21.24
C ALA A 45 6.56 -47.06 21.45
N THR A 46 7.27 -46.40 20.54
CA THR A 46 7.39 -44.95 20.47
C THR A 46 6.04 -44.35 20.12
N THR A 47 5.55 -43.46 20.98
CA THR A 47 4.47 -42.53 20.66
C THR A 47 4.79 -41.85 19.32
N PRO A 48 3.84 -41.72 18.38
CA PRO A 48 4.08 -40.99 17.15
C PRO A 48 4.58 -39.58 17.47
N PRO A 49 5.60 -39.06 16.75
CA PRO A 49 6.03 -37.69 16.95
C PRO A 49 4.81 -36.79 16.75
N THR A 50 4.45 -36.02 17.77
CA THR A 50 3.50 -34.91 17.62
C THR A 50 4.09 -33.97 16.58
N THR A 51 3.54 -34.01 15.37
CA THR A 51 3.82 -33.01 14.33
C THR A 51 3.69 -31.64 15.01
N PRO A 52 4.74 -30.79 15.01
CA PRO A 52 4.59 -29.42 15.44
C PRO A 52 3.38 -28.83 14.70
N PRO A 53 2.49 -28.08 15.37
CA PRO A 53 1.38 -27.46 14.65
C PRO A 53 2.00 -26.71 13.46
N THR A 54 1.65 -27.14 12.25
CA THR A 54 2.02 -26.43 11.04
C THR A 54 1.46 -25.03 11.25
N VAL A 55 2.33 -24.07 11.57
CA VAL A 55 1.94 -22.67 11.64
C VAL A 55 1.43 -22.39 10.25
N THR A 56 0.10 -22.26 10.11
CA THR A 56 -0.52 -21.91 8.84
C THR A 56 0.30 -20.75 8.29
N PRO A 57 0.94 -20.90 7.12
CA PRO A 57 1.75 -19.84 6.58
C PRO A 57 0.86 -18.60 6.51
N ALA A 58 1.38 -17.49 7.03
CA ALA A 58 0.74 -16.20 6.80
C ALA A 58 0.46 -16.09 5.31
N ASP A 59 -0.78 -15.77 4.96
CA ASP A 59 -1.21 -15.73 3.57
C ASP A 59 -0.30 -14.81 2.75
N ALA A 60 0.37 -15.35 1.73
CA ALA A 60 1.39 -14.61 0.99
C ALA A 60 0.81 -13.37 0.28
N ALA A 61 -0.42 -13.45 -0.22
CA ALA A 61 -1.11 -12.29 -0.82
C ALA A 61 -1.37 -11.17 0.18
N THR A 62 -1.46 -11.49 1.48
CA THR A 62 -1.71 -10.56 2.59
C THR A 62 -0.42 -9.96 3.17
N ALA A 63 0.75 -10.42 2.75
CA ALA A 63 2.02 -9.85 3.21
C ALA A 63 2.11 -8.36 2.84
N SER A 64 2.52 -7.51 3.78
CA SER A 64 2.59 -6.05 3.58
C SER A 64 3.47 -5.64 2.40
N ALA A 65 4.53 -6.41 2.11
CA ALA A 65 5.40 -6.19 0.95
C ALA A 65 4.67 -6.29 -0.41
N ASN A 66 3.51 -6.94 -0.45
CA ASN A 66 2.70 -7.09 -1.65
C ASN A 66 1.57 -6.06 -1.75
N ILE A 67 1.23 -5.38 -0.66
CA ILE A 67 0.14 -4.40 -0.61
C ILE A 67 0.70 -3.02 -0.95
N GLN A 68 0.30 -2.49 -2.11
CA GLN A 68 0.71 -1.18 -2.58
C GLN A 68 -0.13 -0.05 -1.96
N ALA A 69 -1.42 -0.33 -1.75
CA ALA A 69 -2.35 0.57 -1.06
C ALA A 69 -3.55 -0.21 -0.54
N ALA A 70 -4.15 0.24 0.56
CA ALA A 70 -5.42 -0.27 1.07
C ALA A 70 -6.23 0.84 1.74
N TRP A 71 -7.54 0.87 1.49
CA TRP A 71 -8.45 1.89 2.01
C TRP A 71 -9.88 1.36 2.11
N VAL A 72 -10.77 2.15 2.71
CA VAL A 72 -12.21 1.95 2.62
C VAL A 72 -12.81 3.13 1.86
N GLU A 73 -13.69 2.83 0.91
CA GLU A 73 -14.46 3.82 0.17
C GLU A 73 -15.95 3.57 0.31
N ILE A 74 -16.74 4.59 -0.03
CA ILE A 74 -18.20 4.52 -0.06
C ILE A 74 -18.64 4.31 -1.51
N GLY A 75 -19.21 3.14 -1.77
CA GLY A 75 -19.81 2.79 -3.06
C GLY A 75 -21.29 3.18 -3.14
N ASP A 76 -21.95 2.64 -4.17
CA ASP A 76 -23.39 2.82 -4.36
C ASP A 76 -24.20 2.34 -3.15
N GLY A 77 -25.34 2.99 -2.91
CA GLY A 77 -26.21 2.69 -1.77
C GLY A 77 -25.55 2.90 -0.40
N ASN A 78 -24.49 3.71 -0.31
CA ASN A 78 -23.71 3.95 0.91
C ASN A 78 -23.00 2.68 1.44
N GLN A 79 -22.69 1.73 0.55
CA GLN A 79 -21.98 0.50 0.90
C GLN A 79 -20.50 0.79 1.17
N ALA A 80 -20.01 0.44 2.34
CA ALA A 80 -18.58 0.47 2.63
C ALA A 80 -17.85 -0.65 1.87
N ILE A 81 -16.80 -0.30 1.15
CA ILE A 81 -15.99 -1.25 0.37
C ILE A 81 -14.55 -1.12 0.81
N ALA A 82 -13.98 -2.19 1.37
CA ALA A 82 -12.54 -2.28 1.56
C ALA A 82 -11.90 -2.59 0.20
N ARG A 83 -10.88 -1.83 -0.17
CA ARG A 83 -10.15 -1.98 -1.43
C ARG A 83 -8.66 -2.09 -1.17
N ALA A 84 -8.00 -2.95 -1.94
CA ALA A 84 -6.56 -3.14 -1.90
C ALA A 84 -5.99 -3.15 -3.32
N VAL A 85 -4.85 -2.50 -3.50
CA VAL A 85 -4.01 -2.62 -4.70
C VAL A 85 -2.84 -3.51 -4.32
N THR A 86 -2.60 -4.55 -5.11
CA THR A 86 -1.57 -5.54 -4.84
C THR A 86 -0.71 -5.79 -6.07
N SER A 87 0.59 -5.94 -5.84
CA SER A 87 1.56 -6.41 -6.83
C SER A 87 1.81 -7.92 -6.71
N TYR A 88 1.11 -8.61 -5.82
CA TYR A 88 1.23 -10.06 -5.68
C TYR A 88 0.86 -10.76 -6.99
N VAL A 89 1.60 -11.80 -7.33
CA VAL A 89 1.28 -12.70 -8.43
C VAL A 89 0.97 -14.06 -7.81
N ALA A 90 -0.27 -14.49 -7.97
CA ALA A 90 -0.70 -15.77 -7.41
C ALA A 90 -0.16 -16.96 -8.22
N PRO A 91 0.11 -18.09 -7.57
CA PRO A 91 0.28 -19.37 -8.25
C PRO A 91 -0.91 -19.68 -9.18
N ALA A 92 -0.65 -20.39 -10.28
CA ALA A 92 -1.66 -20.64 -11.31
C ALA A 92 -2.88 -21.43 -10.81
N ASP A 93 -2.74 -22.20 -9.73
CA ASP A 93 -3.79 -23.02 -9.12
C ASP A 93 -4.57 -22.31 -8.01
N ALA A 94 -4.21 -21.07 -7.64
CA ALA A 94 -4.85 -20.33 -6.55
C ALA A 94 -6.26 -19.78 -6.89
N GLY A 95 -6.71 -19.96 -8.13
CA GLY A 95 -7.98 -19.44 -8.64
C GLY A 95 -8.00 -17.91 -8.81
N THR A 96 -9.10 -17.38 -9.33
CA THR A 96 -9.23 -15.96 -9.69
C THR A 96 -8.97 -15.00 -8.53
N ASN A 97 -9.38 -15.36 -7.32
CA ASN A 97 -9.20 -14.53 -6.13
C ASN A 97 -7.89 -14.81 -5.38
N GLY A 98 -7.07 -15.76 -5.84
CA GLY A 98 -5.82 -16.15 -5.17
C GLY A 98 -4.79 -15.01 -5.09
N VAL A 99 -4.93 -14.00 -5.96
CA VAL A 99 -4.11 -12.78 -5.94
C VAL A 99 -4.51 -11.82 -4.82
N CYS A 100 -5.71 -11.96 -4.28
CA CYS A 100 -6.27 -11.01 -3.34
C CYS A 100 -5.89 -11.32 -1.90
N PRO A 101 -5.62 -10.30 -1.08
CA PRO A 101 -5.32 -10.50 0.32
C PRO A 101 -6.56 -10.93 1.11
N MET A 102 -6.33 -11.37 2.34
CA MET A 102 -7.34 -11.61 3.35
C MET A 102 -7.74 -10.28 3.99
N LEU A 103 -9.03 -9.98 3.99
CA LEU A 103 -9.63 -8.95 4.83
C LEU A 103 -10.11 -9.59 6.13
N THR A 104 -9.70 -9.03 7.26
CA THR A 104 -10.20 -9.41 8.58
C THR A 104 -11.22 -8.38 9.04
N VAL A 105 -12.47 -8.80 9.27
CA VAL A 105 -13.53 -7.95 9.83
C VAL A 105 -13.99 -8.58 11.14
N ASP A 106 -13.93 -7.83 12.24
CA ASP A 106 -14.33 -8.29 13.58
C ASP A 106 -13.70 -9.65 13.95
N GLY A 107 -12.41 -9.82 13.61
CA GLY A 107 -11.63 -11.04 13.86
C GLY A 107 -11.85 -12.18 12.87
N LYS A 108 -12.80 -12.05 11.92
CA LYS A 108 -13.04 -13.05 10.87
C LYS A 108 -12.32 -12.69 9.59
N ALA A 109 -11.38 -13.54 9.17
CA ALA A 109 -10.67 -13.39 7.91
C ALA A 109 -11.45 -13.99 6.73
N THR A 110 -11.61 -13.23 5.65
CA THR A 110 -12.17 -13.68 4.36
C THR A 110 -11.32 -13.19 3.21
N ARG A 111 -11.13 -14.04 2.19
CA ARG A 111 -10.46 -13.68 0.94
C ARG A 111 -11.24 -12.56 0.23
N MET A 112 -10.57 -11.49 -0.17
CA MET A 112 -11.20 -10.45 -1.01
C MET A 112 -11.44 -10.98 -2.44
N THR A 113 -12.32 -10.31 -3.18
CA THR A 113 -12.62 -10.67 -4.57
C THR A 113 -11.79 -9.83 -5.53
N LEU A 114 -11.31 -10.43 -6.61
CA LEU A 114 -10.64 -9.70 -7.68
C LEU A 114 -11.62 -8.77 -8.37
N ARG A 115 -11.33 -7.47 -8.34
CA ARG A 115 -12.11 -6.45 -9.05
C ARG A 115 -11.59 -6.27 -10.48
N VAL A 116 -10.28 -6.15 -10.62
CA VAL A 116 -9.59 -6.08 -11.91
C VAL A 116 -8.16 -6.58 -11.75
N GLY A 117 -7.71 -7.41 -12.70
CA GLY A 117 -6.33 -7.91 -12.75
C GLY A 117 -5.37 -6.93 -13.44
N PRO A 118 -4.07 -7.26 -13.52
CA PRO A 118 -3.12 -6.47 -14.25
C PRO A 118 -3.48 -6.42 -15.73
N ALA A 119 -3.29 -5.27 -16.36
CA ALA A 119 -3.64 -5.09 -17.76
C ALA A 119 -2.77 -4.03 -18.43
N THR A 120 -2.54 -4.24 -19.73
CA THR A 120 -2.07 -3.19 -20.65
C THR A 120 -3.28 -2.68 -21.42
N VAL A 121 -3.76 -1.50 -21.06
CA VAL A 121 -4.92 -0.86 -21.69
C VAL A 121 -4.47 -0.24 -23.01
N PRO A 122 -5.14 -0.54 -24.14
CA PRO A 122 -4.80 0.05 -25.43
C PRO A 122 -4.77 1.58 -25.38
N LEU A 123 -3.88 2.17 -26.17
CA LEU A 123 -3.80 3.62 -26.32
C LEU A 123 -5.16 4.18 -26.77
N ARG A 124 -5.72 5.14 -26.02
CA ARG A 124 -6.89 5.89 -26.46
C ARG A 124 -6.53 6.94 -27.49
N THR A 125 -7.51 7.37 -28.27
CA THR A 125 -7.35 8.46 -29.23
C THR A 125 -6.78 9.69 -28.54
N THR A 126 -5.69 10.23 -29.09
CA THR A 126 -4.93 11.34 -28.51
C THR A 126 -4.44 12.28 -29.60
N ALA A 127 -4.20 13.54 -29.22
CA ALA A 127 -3.58 14.56 -30.07
C ALA A 127 -2.04 14.44 -30.11
N SER A 128 -1.44 13.65 -29.22
CA SER A 128 0.01 13.39 -29.23
C SER A 128 0.40 12.60 -30.47
N ALA A 129 1.61 12.83 -30.98
CA ALA A 129 2.15 12.03 -32.07
C ALA A 129 2.27 10.55 -31.64
N PRO A 130 2.21 9.58 -32.58
CA PRO A 130 2.36 8.16 -32.25
C PRO A 130 3.65 7.84 -31.51
N ALA A 131 4.75 8.53 -31.82
CA ALA A 131 6.04 8.35 -31.15
C ALA A 131 6.06 8.85 -29.69
N ASP A 132 5.12 9.72 -29.32
CA ASP A 132 5.00 10.31 -27.98
C ASP A 132 3.85 9.68 -27.16
N SER A 133 3.29 8.57 -27.64
CA SER A 133 2.11 7.93 -27.07
C SER A 133 2.34 6.42 -26.91
N LYS A 134 1.76 5.81 -25.88
CA LYS A 134 1.81 4.35 -25.67
C LYS A 134 0.56 3.81 -25.00
N PRO A 135 0.28 2.49 -25.09
CA PRO A 135 -0.65 1.82 -24.20
C PRO A 135 -0.30 2.06 -22.72
N SER A 136 -1.32 2.14 -21.87
CA SER A 136 -1.16 2.36 -20.44
C SER A 136 -1.02 1.03 -19.70
N GLU A 137 0.05 0.85 -18.95
CA GLU A 137 0.36 -0.38 -18.22
C GLU A 137 -0.04 -0.27 -16.75
N PHE A 138 -0.82 -1.23 -16.27
CA PHE A 138 -1.22 -1.38 -14.88
C PHE A 138 -0.74 -2.74 -14.36
N PRO A 139 0.51 -2.85 -13.86
CA PRO A 139 1.11 -4.12 -13.42
C PRO A 139 0.68 -4.52 -12.00
N VAL A 140 -0.57 -4.21 -11.63
CA VAL A 140 -1.13 -4.46 -10.30
C VAL A 140 -2.55 -5.00 -10.43
N SER A 141 -3.01 -5.74 -9.43
CA SER A 141 -4.41 -6.11 -9.28
C SER A 141 -5.11 -5.20 -8.27
N VAL A 142 -6.40 -4.99 -8.47
CA VAL A 142 -7.27 -4.35 -7.48
C VAL A 142 -8.25 -5.40 -6.96
N CYS A 143 -8.31 -5.52 -5.64
CA CYS A 143 -9.22 -6.42 -4.94
C CYS A 143 -10.19 -5.62 -4.08
N GLU A 144 -11.40 -6.15 -3.87
CA GLU A 144 -12.39 -5.50 -3.03
C GLU A 144 -13.22 -6.50 -2.21
N ALA A 145 -13.79 -6.02 -1.12
CA ALA A 145 -14.80 -6.73 -0.33
C ALA A 145 -15.74 -5.72 0.33
N THR A 146 -17.01 -6.08 0.43
CA THR A 146 -17.98 -5.29 1.18
C THR A 146 -17.72 -5.41 2.67
N VAL A 147 -17.89 -4.29 3.39
CA VAL A 147 -17.81 -4.23 4.85
C VAL A 147 -19.19 -3.91 5.38
N ALA A 148 -19.69 -4.70 6.32
CA ALA A 148 -20.98 -4.46 6.93
C ALA A 148 -20.98 -3.12 7.69
N SER A 149 -22.09 -2.39 7.66
CA SER A 149 -22.24 -1.13 8.41
C SER A 149 -22.15 -1.31 9.93
N THR A 150 -22.33 -2.54 10.42
CA THR A 150 -22.20 -2.92 11.83
C THR A 150 -20.78 -3.33 12.21
N ALA A 151 -19.83 -3.35 11.27
CA ALA A 151 -18.45 -3.73 11.55
C ALA A 151 -17.83 -2.77 12.57
N THR A 152 -17.04 -3.32 13.49
CA THR A 152 -16.34 -2.53 14.51
C THR A 152 -14.84 -2.41 14.24
N SER A 153 -14.30 -3.33 13.44
CA SER A 153 -12.91 -3.35 13.01
C SER A 153 -12.76 -3.95 11.62
N ALA A 154 -11.79 -3.45 10.85
CA ALA A 154 -11.35 -4.04 9.59
C ALA A 154 -9.83 -3.92 9.44
N ALA A 155 -9.19 -4.93 8.87
CA ALA A 155 -7.75 -4.91 8.61
C ALA A 155 -7.36 -5.80 7.43
N ILE A 156 -6.28 -5.43 6.74
CA ILE A 156 -5.58 -6.29 5.77
C ILE A 156 -4.17 -6.52 6.31
N GLY A 157 -3.86 -7.77 6.66
CA GLY A 157 -2.64 -8.10 7.39
C GLY A 157 -2.53 -7.30 8.69
N THR A 158 -1.46 -6.52 8.83
CA THR A 158 -1.23 -5.65 9.99
C THR A 158 -1.80 -4.24 9.82
N GLN A 159 -2.33 -3.90 8.64
CA GLN A 159 -2.86 -2.57 8.37
C GLN A 159 -4.33 -2.48 8.77
N THR A 160 -4.63 -1.74 9.83
CA THR A 160 -6.00 -1.38 10.19
C THR A 160 -6.60 -0.44 9.16
N LEU A 161 -7.84 -0.70 8.76
CA LEU A 161 -8.58 0.14 7.84
C LEU A 161 -9.58 1.03 8.62
N PRO A 162 -9.65 2.34 8.32
CA PRO A 162 -10.66 3.21 8.93
C PRO A 162 -12.06 2.82 8.44
N LEU A 163 -13.01 2.69 9.38
CA LEU A 163 -14.40 2.44 9.06
C LEU A 163 -15.16 3.76 8.87
N PRO A 164 -16.13 3.83 7.95
CA PRO A 164 -16.93 5.02 7.74
C PRO A 164 -17.69 5.46 8.98
N LYS A 165 -17.73 6.77 9.21
CA LYS A 165 -18.61 7.36 10.23
C LYS A 165 -19.96 7.68 9.60
N ALA A 166 -21.04 7.37 10.31
CA ALA A 166 -22.40 7.65 9.84
C ALA A 166 -22.64 9.15 9.54
N LEU A 167 -21.97 10.03 10.29
CA LEU A 167 -22.01 11.48 10.11
C LEU A 167 -20.56 12.02 10.12
N PRO A 168 -19.87 12.09 8.97
CA PRO A 168 -18.53 12.66 8.91
C PRO A 168 -18.58 14.15 9.26
N GLN A 169 -17.68 14.62 10.12
CA GLN A 169 -17.62 16.01 10.58
C GLN A 169 -16.33 16.71 10.15
N ARG A 170 -15.24 15.95 9.98
CA ARG A 170 -13.96 16.45 9.47
C ARG A 170 -13.73 15.89 8.08
N ILE A 171 -13.88 16.76 7.11
CA ILE A 171 -13.81 16.41 5.70
C ILE A 171 -12.58 17.07 5.11
N VAL A 172 -11.69 16.26 4.54
CA VAL A 172 -10.61 16.76 3.69
C VAL A 172 -11.07 16.70 2.25
N VAL A 173 -10.86 17.80 1.52
CA VAL A 173 -11.11 17.86 0.08
C VAL A 173 -9.78 18.11 -0.62
N LEU A 174 -9.45 17.26 -1.59
CA LEU A 174 -8.27 17.34 -2.44
C LEU A 174 -8.70 17.44 -3.90
N ALA A 175 -7.93 18.16 -4.71
CA ALA A 175 -8.18 18.34 -6.13
C ALA A 175 -6.86 18.67 -6.83
N ASP A 176 -6.83 18.56 -8.16
CA ASP A 176 -5.74 19.09 -9.00
C ASP A 176 -4.36 18.60 -8.55
N THR A 177 -4.30 17.34 -8.13
CA THR A 177 -3.09 16.76 -7.53
C THR A 177 -2.12 16.21 -8.55
N GLY A 178 -2.51 16.12 -9.83
CA GLY A 178 -1.70 15.54 -10.88
C GLY A 178 -0.40 16.30 -11.13
N CYS A 179 0.67 15.54 -11.32
CA CYS A 179 1.95 16.07 -11.78
C CYS A 179 2.03 16.01 -13.31
N ARG A 180 2.48 17.11 -13.93
CA ARG A 180 2.40 17.37 -15.37
C ARG A 180 3.66 16.97 -16.14
N LEU A 181 3.52 16.02 -17.07
CA LEU A 181 4.49 15.66 -18.10
C LEU A 181 3.81 15.70 -19.48
N LYS A 182 3.95 16.83 -20.18
CA LYS A 182 3.30 17.04 -21.48
C LYS A 182 4.18 17.82 -22.45
N LYS A 183 4.44 17.19 -23.60
CA LYS A 183 5.30 17.73 -24.66
C LYS A 183 4.73 18.98 -25.33
N ALA A 184 3.42 18.99 -25.61
CA ALA A 184 2.78 20.12 -26.28
C ALA A 184 2.84 21.42 -25.45
N ASP A 185 2.91 21.31 -24.13
CA ASP A 185 2.98 22.46 -23.21
C ASP A 185 4.43 22.74 -22.78
N ASN A 186 5.41 21.94 -23.24
CA ASN A 186 6.78 21.88 -22.72
C ASN A 186 6.85 21.84 -21.18
N ALA A 187 5.94 21.07 -20.57
CA ALA A 187 5.78 21.00 -19.12
C ALA A 187 6.32 19.67 -18.59
N TRP A 188 7.35 19.74 -17.75
CA TRP A 188 8.08 18.57 -17.25
C TRP A 188 8.36 18.74 -15.75
N GLN A 189 7.36 18.40 -14.92
CA GLN A 189 7.49 18.53 -13.47
C GLN A 189 8.26 17.34 -12.87
N ALA A 190 9.04 17.63 -11.82
CA ALA A 190 9.76 16.59 -11.08
C ALA A 190 8.82 15.84 -10.12
N CYS A 191 8.06 14.87 -10.65
CA CYS A 191 6.98 14.17 -9.93
C CYS A 191 7.43 13.24 -8.80
N SER A 192 8.73 13.07 -8.60
CA SER A 192 9.27 12.32 -7.46
C SER A 192 9.97 13.22 -6.44
N ASP A 193 10.00 14.52 -6.70
CA ASP A 193 10.58 15.54 -5.82
C ASP A 193 9.46 16.17 -4.97
N THR A 194 9.58 16.05 -3.65
CA THR A 194 8.57 16.53 -2.71
C THR A 194 8.55 18.05 -2.54
N ASP A 195 9.59 18.75 -2.97
CA ASP A 195 9.63 20.21 -2.97
C ASP A 195 9.01 20.75 -4.26
N ALA A 196 9.25 20.08 -5.40
CA ALA A 196 8.69 20.48 -6.69
C ALA A 196 7.23 20.04 -6.90
N TRP A 197 6.83 18.88 -6.36
CA TRP A 197 5.47 18.36 -6.37
C TRP A 197 5.07 17.87 -4.97
N PRO A 198 4.62 18.77 -4.08
CA PRO A 198 4.47 18.50 -2.65
C PRO A 198 3.21 17.71 -2.26
N LEU A 199 2.65 16.91 -3.18
CA LEU A 199 1.43 16.14 -2.91
C LEU A 199 1.61 15.21 -1.70
N SER A 200 2.76 14.57 -1.55
CA SER A 200 3.04 13.69 -0.39
C SER A 200 3.00 14.45 0.93
N THR A 201 3.58 15.65 0.98
CA THR A 201 3.57 16.55 2.15
C THR A 201 2.15 17.03 2.46
N VAL A 202 1.39 17.43 1.44
CA VAL A 202 -0.01 17.84 1.58
C VAL A 202 -0.86 16.67 2.09
N ALA A 203 -0.72 15.48 1.50
CA ALA A 203 -1.45 14.28 1.91
C ALA A 203 -1.10 13.84 3.35
N THR A 204 0.17 13.94 3.73
CA THR A 204 0.62 13.64 5.11
C THR A 204 0.01 14.63 6.11
N THR A 205 0.02 15.93 5.77
CA THR A 205 -0.61 16.97 6.60
C THR A 205 -2.12 16.74 6.70
N ALA A 206 -2.77 16.44 5.58
CA ALA A 206 -4.19 16.12 5.50
C ALA A 206 -4.55 14.92 6.40
N ALA A 207 -3.76 13.85 6.36
CA ALA A 207 -3.93 12.68 7.21
C ALA A 207 -3.76 13.02 8.70
N GLY A 208 -2.85 13.95 9.04
CA GLY A 208 -2.63 14.44 10.41
C GLY A 208 -3.86 15.14 11.03
N PHE A 209 -4.77 15.67 10.22
CA PHE A 209 -6.07 16.17 10.71
C PHE A 209 -7.03 15.04 11.10
N ASN A 210 -6.65 13.78 10.89
CA ASN A 210 -7.42 12.57 11.17
C ASN A 210 -8.83 12.61 10.54
N PRO A 211 -9.01 12.91 9.24
CA PRO A 211 -10.32 13.14 8.64
C PRO A 211 -11.26 11.94 8.81
N ASP A 212 -12.56 12.24 8.88
CA ASP A 212 -13.62 11.24 8.87
C ASP A 212 -13.94 10.79 7.43
N LEU A 213 -13.70 11.69 6.46
CA LEU A 213 -13.91 11.47 5.04
C LEU A 213 -12.89 12.27 4.23
N VAL A 214 -12.32 11.64 3.21
CA VAL A 214 -11.50 12.29 2.19
C VAL A 214 -12.29 12.27 0.88
N LEU A 215 -12.52 13.44 0.30
CA LEU A 215 -13.03 13.56 -1.06
C LEU A 215 -11.91 14.06 -1.94
N HIS A 216 -11.65 13.33 -3.02
CA HIS A 216 -10.78 13.85 -4.05
C HIS A 216 -11.58 14.06 -5.33
N ILE A 217 -11.61 15.29 -5.80
CA ILE A 217 -12.64 15.72 -6.77
C ILE A 217 -12.16 15.77 -8.22
N GLY A 218 -10.91 15.45 -8.51
CA GLY A 218 -10.46 15.25 -9.89
C GLY A 218 -8.98 15.53 -10.10
N ASP A 219 -8.55 15.39 -11.35
CA ASP A 219 -7.25 15.85 -11.82
C ASP A 219 -6.05 15.21 -11.10
N TYR A 220 -6.14 13.88 -10.94
CA TYR A 220 -5.16 13.02 -10.30
C TYR A 220 -3.89 12.75 -11.12
N HIS A 221 -3.99 12.77 -12.46
CA HIS A 221 -2.93 12.26 -13.33
C HIS A 221 -2.78 13.09 -14.60
N TYR A 222 -1.57 13.61 -14.84
CA TYR A 222 -1.23 14.46 -15.98
C TYR A 222 0.10 14.07 -16.63
N ARG A 223 0.35 12.77 -16.82
CA ARG A 223 1.63 12.28 -17.36
C ARG A 223 1.43 11.67 -18.74
N GLU A 224 1.06 12.52 -19.70
CA GLU A 224 0.66 12.11 -21.03
C GLU A 224 1.84 11.62 -21.88
N ASN A 225 3.04 12.17 -21.68
CA ASN A 225 4.22 11.86 -22.48
C ASN A 225 5.41 11.42 -21.62
N ALA A 226 6.36 10.69 -22.24
CA ALA A 226 7.62 10.31 -21.61
C ALA A 226 8.43 11.55 -21.21
N CYS A 227 9.09 11.48 -20.05
CA CYS A 227 10.08 12.47 -19.64
C CYS A 227 11.25 12.49 -20.65
N PRO A 228 11.64 13.65 -21.21
CA PRO A 228 12.80 13.76 -22.08
C PRO A 228 14.10 13.34 -21.37
N PRO A 229 15.04 12.64 -22.04
CA PRO A 229 16.24 12.08 -21.40
C PRO A 229 17.18 13.13 -20.78
N ASP A 230 17.09 14.38 -21.23
CA ASP A 230 17.87 15.52 -20.76
C ASP A 230 17.24 16.26 -19.57
N ILE A 231 16.05 15.88 -19.13
CA ILE A 231 15.37 16.46 -17.96
C ILE A 231 15.46 15.49 -16.79
N ALA A 232 16.41 15.71 -15.89
CA ALA A 232 16.67 14.83 -14.76
C ALA A 232 15.46 14.71 -13.80
N GLY A 233 14.74 15.80 -13.56
CA GLY A 233 13.72 15.87 -12.50
C GLY A 233 12.52 14.93 -12.70
N CYS A 234 12.12 14.65 -13.93
CA CYS A 234 10.98 13.78 -14.23
C CYS A 234 11.35 12.34 -14.57
N GLN A 235 12.64 11.98 -14.55
CA GLN A 235 13.09 10.64 -14.94
C GLN A 235 12.44 9.55 -14.08
N GLY A 236 12.11 8.42 -14.70
CA GLY A 236 11.45 7.30 -14.04
C GLY A 236 9.97 7.52 -13.70
N SER A 237 9.40 8.70 -13.97
CA SER A 237 7.96 8.91 -13.81
C SER A 237 7.18 8.02 -14.79
N PRO A 238 6.15 7.28 -14.32
CA PRO A 238 5.29 6.55 -15.23
C PRO A 238 4.49 7.56 -16.07
N TRP A 239 4.20 7.18 -17.30
CA TRP A 239 3.47 7.99 -18.27
C TRP A 239 2.60 7.09 -19.14
N GLY A 240 1.61 7.70 -19.76
CA GLY A 240 0.62 7.00 -20.56
C GLY A 240 -0.71 7.73 -20.46
N TYR A 241 -1.41 7.81 -21.58
CA TYR A 241 -2.74 8.41 -21.61
C TYR A 241 -3.79 7.34 -21.28
N GLY A 242 -4.65 7.68 -20.32
CA GLY A 242 -5.89 6.96 -20.03
C GLY A 242 -7.02 7.54 -20.84
#